data_AF-A0A1Y6C2F3-F1
#
_entry.id   AF-A0A1Y6C2F3-F1
#
_cell.length_a   1.000
_cell.length_b   1.000
_cell.length_c   1.000
_cell.angle_alpha   90.00
_cell.angle_beta   90.00
_cell.angle_gamma   90.00
#
_symmetry.space_group_name_H-M   'P 1'
#
loop_
_entity.id
_entity.type
_entity.pdbx_description
1 polymer ?
#
loop_
_entity_poly.entity_id
_entity_poly.type
_entity_poly.pdbx_seq_one_letter_code
_entity_poly.pdbx_strand_id
1 'polypeptide(L)' 'MSLESPHSLLNEYLQEFAHEIGIICALEAGGKIDSKEAYSQVKAKWKELKAKKKELFPKIDQVG' A
#
# COMPACT_ATOMS: atom_id res chain seq x y z
N MET A 1 1.25 17.53 19.16
CA MET A 1 1.35 16.43 18.18
C MET A 1 0.03 15.69 18.25
N SER A 2 -0.83 15.81 17.23
CA SER A 2 -2.14 15.16 17.24
C SER A 2 -1.93 13.66 17.19
N LEU A 3 -2.63 12.91 18.05
CA LEU A 3 -2.61 11.45 18.02
C LEU A 3 -3.43 11.01 16.81
N GLU A 4 -2.76 10.55 15.76
CA GLU A 4 -3.44 10.07 14.55
C GLU A 4 -4.13 8.74 14.84
N SER A 5 -5.39 8.62 14.44
CA SER A 5 -6.15 7.38 14.63
C SER A 5 -5.64 6.29 13.68
N PRO A 6 -5.75 4.99 14.02
CA PRO A 6 -5.43 3.90 13.10
C PRO A 6 -6.18 3.99 11.76
N HIS A 7 -7.39 4.56 11.77
CA HIS A 7 -8.18 4.79 10.56
C HIS A 7 -7.59 5.89 9.67
N SER A 8 -7.15 7.01 10.26
CA SER A 8 -6.51 8.11 9.54
C SER A 8 -5.21 7.64 8.89
N LEU A 9 -4.36 6.95 9.66
CA LEU A 9 -3.10 6.39 9.17
C LEU A 9 -3.32 5.39 8.03
N LEU A 10 -4.31 4.50 8.12
CA LEU A 10 -4.62 3.57 7.05
C LEU A 10 -5.11 4.29 5.77
N ASN A 11 -5.88 5.38 5.93
CA ASN A 11 -6.32 6.18 4.80
C ASN A 11 -5.12 6.82 4.08
N GLU A 12 -4.16 7.36 4.83
CA GLU A 12 -2.93 7.91 4.25
C GLU A 12 -2.12 6.85 3.51
N TYR A 13 -1.95 5.65 4.08
CA TYR A 13 -1.28 4.55 3.39
C TYR A 13 -2.02 4.09 2.12
N LEU A 14 -3.36 4.16 2.10
CA LEU A 14 -4.15 3.86 0.91
C LEU A 14 -3.98 4.94 -0.17
N GLN A 15 -3.92 6.21 0.22
CA GLN A 15 -3.67 7.32 -0.70
C GLN A 15 -2.25 7.23 -1.30
N GLU A 16 -1.24 6.95 -0.47
CA GLU A 16 0.13 6.72 -0.94
C GLU A 16 0.19 5.53 -1.89
N PHE A 17 -0.45 4.40 -1.52
CA PHE A 17 -0.53 3.23 -2.40
C PHE A 17 -1.14 3.59 -3.76
N ALA A 18 -2.27 4.29 -3.80
CA ALA A 18 -2.92 4.69 -5.05
C ALA A 18 -2.02 5.61 -5.90
N HIS A 19 -1.29 6.53 -5.25
CA HIS A 19 -0.33 7.41 -5.92
C HIS A 19 0.80 6.62 -6.57
N GLU A 20 1.44 5.73 -5.81
CA GLU A 20 2.55 4.89 -6.28
C GLU A 20 2.13 3.96 -7.41
N ILE A 21 0.94 3.34 -7.34
CA ILE A 21 0.38 2.54 -8.45
C ILE A 21 0.22 3.41 -9.71
N GLY A 22 -0.28 4.64 -9.57
CA GLY A 22 -0.40 5.59 -10.69
C GLY A 22 0.95 5.89 -11.35
N ILE A 23 2.00 6.10 -10.54
CA ILE A 23 3.37 6.29 -11.04
C ILE A 23 3.85 5.07 -11.81
N ILE A 24 3.69 3.86 -11.25
CA ILE A 24 4.12 2.61 -11.88
C ILE A 24 3.43 2.43 -13.25
N CYS A 25 2.11 2.67 -13.32
CA CYS A 25 1.37 2.62 -14.57
C CYS A 25 1.87 3.66 -15.59
N ALA A 26 2.19 4.88 -15.15
CA ALA A 26 2.73 5.91 -16.04
C ALA A 26 4.14 5.57 -16.55
N LEU A 27 4.97 4.90 -15.74
CA LEU A 27 6.29 4.42 -16.16
C LEU A 27 6.18 3.31 -17.20
N GLU A 28 5.25 2.37 -17.01
CA GLU A 28 5.01 1.25 -17.93
C GLU A 28 4.42 1.75 -19.26
N ALA A 29 3.38 2.58 -19.20
CA ALA A 29 2.78 3.19 -20.40
C ALA A 29 3.78 4.09 -21.16
N GLY A 30 4.72 4.72 -20.44
CA GLY A 30 5.81 5.50 -21.02
C GLY A 30 7.00 4.66 -21.51
N GLY A 31 6.94 3.33 -21.43
CA GLY A 31 7.97 2.40 -21.88
C GLY A 31 9.26 2.41 -21.06
N LYS A 32 9.25 3.00 -19.85
CA LYS A 32 10.44 3.06 -18.97
C LYS A 32 10.68 1.76 -18.20
N ILE A 33 9.62 1.01 -17.94
CA ILE A 33 9.66 -0.34 -17.36
C ILE A 33 8.74 -1.24 -18.17
N ASP A 34 9.02 -2.54 -18.19
CA ASP A 34 8.12 -3.51 -18.81
C ASP A 34 7.00 -3.94 -17.85
N SER A 35 5.98 -4.60 -18.40
CA SER A 35 4.80 -5.00 -17.65
C SER A 35 5.10 -6.01 -16.52
N LYS A 36 6.16 -6.82 -16.64
CA LYS A 36 6.57 -7.77 -15.59
C LYS A 36 7.19 -7.03 -14.42
N GLU A 37 8.03 -6.05 -14.70
CA GLU A 37 8.61 -5.17 -13.67
C GLU A 37 7.53 -4.34 -12.97
N ALA A 38 6.62 -3.72 -13.74
CA ALA A 38 5.48 -3.00 -13.18
C ALA A 38 4.62 -3.88 -12.24
N TYR A 39 4.30 -5.11 -12.65
CA TYR A 39 3.58 -6.06 -11.81
C TYR A 39 4.34 -6.42 -10.53
N SER A 40 5.67 -6.61 -10.62
CA SER A 40 6.52 -6.91 -9.47
C SER A 40 6.45 -5.79 -8.41
N GLN A 41 6.53 -4.54 -8.87
CA GLN A 41 6.45 -3.35 -8.00
C GLN A 41 5.06 -3.19 -7.38
N VAL A 42 3.99 -3.33 -8.17
CA VAL A 42 2.60 -3.31 -7.67
C VAL A 42 2.40 -4.37 -6.58
N LYS A 43 2.92 -5.58 -6.81
CA LYS A 43 2.83 -6.69 -5.84
C LYS A 43 3.61 -6.41 -4.56
N ALA A 44 4.76 -5.74 -4.65
CA ALA A 44 5.54 -5.32 -3.49
C ALA A 44 4.76 -4.29 -2.65
N LYS A 45 4.26 -3.23 -3.29
CA LYS A 45 3.43 -2.19 -2.63
C LYS A 45 2.17 -2.77 -1.98
N TRP A 46 1.53 -3.75 -2.61
CA TRP A 46 0.38 -4.45 -2.03
C TRP A 46 0.72 -5.24 -0.76
N LYS A 47 1.91 -5.85 -0.70
CA LYS A 47 2.40 -6.53 0.52
C LYS A 47 2.66 -5.53 1.64
N GLU A 48 3.27 -4.40 1.32
CA GLU A 48 3.52 -3.31 2.27
C GLU A 48 2.21 -2.78 2.87
N LEU A 49 1.23 -2.44 2.03
CA LEU A 49 -0.09 -1.98 2.49
C LEU A 49 -0.77 -2.99 3.41
N LYS A 50 -0.67 -4.29 3.09
CA LYS A 50 -1.18 -5.36 3.95
C LYS A 50 -0.46 -5.46 5.28
N ALA A 51 0.85 -5.25 5.31
CA ALA A 51 1.63 -5.22 6.55
C ALA A 51 1.19 -4.04 7.42
N LYS A 52 1.12 -2.83 6.85
CA LYS A 52 0.64 -1.62 7.53
C LYS A 52 -0.75 -1.79 8.12
N LYS A 53 -1.68 -2.38 7.37
CA LYS A 53 -3.02 -2.69 7.89
C LYS A 53 -2.98 -3.62 9.10
N LYS A 54 -2.12 -4.65 9.10
CA LYS A 54 -1.99 -5.56 10.24
C LYS A 54 -1.34 -4.89 11.46
N GLU A 55 -0.39 -3.99 11.24
CA GLU A 55 0.25 -3.22 12.31
C GLU A 55 -0.73 -2.26 12.99
N LEU A 56 -1.57 -1.58 12.20
CA LEU A 56 -2.58 -0.63 12.69
C LEU A 56 -3.80 -1.31 13.31
N PHE A 57 -4.16 -2.50 12.80
CA PHE A 57 -5.31 -3.28 13.24
C PHE A 57 -4.85 -4.71 13.56
N PRO A 58 -4.08 -4.91 14.64
CA PRO A 58 -3.74 -6.25 15.09
C PRO A 58 -5.05 -6.98 15.37
N LYS A 59 -5.19 -8.19 14.83
CA LYS A 59 -6.32 -9.04 15.22
C LYS A 59 -6.18 -9.27 16.73
N ILE A 60 -7.12 -8.75 17.51
CA ILE A 60 -7.38 -9.30 18.83
C ILE A 60 -7.94 -10.69 18.50
N ASP A 61 -7.11 -11.73 18.58
CA ASP A 61 -7.59 -13.09 18.51
C ASP A 61 -8.69 -13.21 19.56
N GLN A 62 -9.93 -13.37 19.08
CA GLN A 62 -11.04 -13.74 19.95
C GLN A 62 -10.64 -15.07 20.59
N VAL A 63 -10.34 -15.00 21.88
CA VAL A 63 -10.16 -16.17 22.75
C VAL A 63 -11.43 -17.02 22.58
N GLY A 64 -11.23 -18.21 21.99
CA GLY A 64 -12.18 -19.31 22.10
C GLY A 64 -12.11 -19.99 23.46
#